data_AF-A0A2S6RBN7-F1
#
_entry.id   AF-A0A2S6RBN7-F1
#
_cell.length_a   1.000
_cell.length_b   1.000
_cell.length_c   1.000
_cell.angle_alpha   90.00
_cell.angle_beta   90.00
_cell.angle_gamma   90.00
#
_symmetry.space_group_name_H-M   'P 1'
#
loop_
_entity.id
_entity.type
_entity.pdbx_description
1 polymer ?
#
loop_
_entity_poly.entity_id
_entity_poly.type
_entity_poly.pdbx_seq_one_letter_code
_entity_poly.pdbx_strand_id
1 'polypeptide(L)'
;MKNNISKLKVAITSDHAGYELKQKIRLNLENLGFGILDLGPNNSDPVDYPDFGKAIAEQIVKGDVDRGIALCGTGIGISISANRFKGVRAALCHNVATATQARMHNDANVLALGARHTNFEDALECVNAFLNTDFEGDRHIKRVAKLDNKFSNIKRANLEDEELTSALFNELDRQQNTVELIASENFTSKAIMSYQGSVLTNKYAEGYPGKRYYGGCEFVDVIEKLAIERLKKLFSCKWANVQPNSGSQANQAVYLALLSPGDPILGMSLSAGGHLTHGAAPNQSGKYFQSLTYGVRKSDGIIDYDEVRTLAKKNRPKLIIAGASAYSSKIDFKLFREIADEVNSFLLVDMAHYSGLIASGCYPDPLPFADVCTSTTHKTLRGPRGGVIVSNNEELGKKIDKAVFPGMQGGPLMHVIAAKAAAFKEADTPAFKKYSQQTVKNAKAFCNYLVQKGFDIVSGGTDCHMVLINLERKNVTGKVAEESLDRAGITCNKNSVPFDKQSPFVTSGIRVGTAAGTTRGFKEDQFEFIAECISKIINVLPSNDEQLINKTEATVLLEIRKLCQNFPIYK
;
A
#
# COMPACT_ATOMS: atom_id res chain seq x y z
N MET A 1 -50.54 13.34 -1.66
CA MET A 1 -49.60 14.25 -0.95
C MET A 1 -48.38 14.40 -1.83
N LYS A 2 -48.06 15.64 -2.26
CA LYS A 2 -46.96 15.92 -3.21
C LYS A 2 -45.64 15.47 -2.59
N ASN A 3 -44.85 14.67 -3.32
CA ASN A 3 -43.48 14.31 -2.97
C ASN A 3 -42.67 15.59 -2.73
N ASN A 4 -42.26 15.85 -1.48
CA ASN A 4 -41.27 16.87 -1.16
C ASN A 4 -39.89 16.37 -1.62
N ILE A 5 -39.57 16.57 -2.89
CA ILE A 5 -38.17 16.56 -3.34
C ILE A 5 -37.52 17.76 -2.64
N SER A 6 -36.54 17.52 -1.75
CA SER A 6 -35.81 18.61 -1.11
C SER A 6 -35.12 19.43 -2.19
N LYS A 7 -35.40 20.74 -2.26
CA LYS A 7 -34.71 21.63 -3.19
C LYS A 7 -33.21 21.65 -2.90
N LEU A 8 -32.42 21.86 -3.95
CA LEU A 8 -30.95 21.93 -3.88
C LEU A 8 -30.49 22.96 -2.84
N LYS A 9 -29.40 22.65 -2.13
CA LYS A 9 -28.63 23.62 -1.35
C LYS A 9 -27.71 24.37 -2.29
N VAL A 10 -27.80 25.69 -2.30
CA VAL A 10 -27.04 26.55 -3.21
C VAL A 10 -26.17 27.51 -2.42
N ALA A 11 -24.88 27.58 -2.74
CA ALA A 11 -24.02 28.67 -2.28
C ALA A 11 -24.06 29.82 -3.27
N ILE A 12 -24.06 31.06 -2.77
CA ILE A 12 -23.92 32.26 -3.60
C ILE A 12 -22.81 33.15 -3.05
N THR A 13 -21.99 33.72 -3.93
CA THR A 13 -20.86 34.57 -3.53
C THR A 13 -20.62 35.69 -4.54
N SER A 14 -19.92 36.75 -4.13
CA SER A 14 -19.48 37.80 -5.05
C SER A 14 -18.24 38.53 -4.57
N ASP A 15 -17.59 39.30 -5.45
CA ASP A 15 -16.81 40.46 -5.03
C ASP A 15 -17.72 41.69 -4.80
N HIS A 16 -17.11 42.84 -4.50
CA HIS A 16 -17.81 44.12 -4.31
C HIS A 16 -18.60 44.56 -5.56
N ALA A 17 -18.08 44.29 -6.77
CA ALA A 17 -18.73 44.67 -8.01
C ALA A 17 -19.97 43.80 -8.31
N GLY A 18 -20.00 42.56 -7.80
CA GLY A 18 -21.15 41.65 -7.91
C GLY A 18 -22.17 41.75 -6.78
N TYR A 19 -21.91 42.53 -5.72
CA TYR A 19 -22.71 42.53 -4.49
C TYR A 19 -24.20 42.80 -4.72
N GLU A 20 -24.55 43.88 -5.43
CA GLU A 20 -25.95 44.26 -5.66
C GLU A 20 -26.73 43.19 -6.45
N LEU A 21 -26.10 42.63 -7.49
CA LEU A 21 -26.71 41.58 -8.30
C LEU A 21 -26.85 40.27 -7.50
N LYS A 22 -25.84 39.92 -6.68
CA LYS A 22 -25.86 38.79 -5.75
C LYS A 22 -27.05 38.87 -4.80
N GLN A 23 -27.28 40.03 -4.17
CA GLN A 23 -28.38 40.20 -3.21
C GLN A 23 -29.75 39.99 -3.85
N LYS A 24 -29.96 40.53 -5.05
CA LYS A 24 -31.23 40.35 -5.79
C LYS A 24 -31.46 38.89 -6.17
N ILE A 25 -30.42 38.18 -6.63
CA ILE A 25 -30.51 36.75 -6.96
C ILE A 25 -30.78 35.92 -5.69
N ARG A 26 -30.05 36.19 -4.59
CA ARG A 26 -30.22 35.51 -3.30
C ARG A 26 -31.68 35.59 -2.82
N LEU A 27 -32.23 36.80 -2.74
CA LEU A 27 -33.61 37.04 -2.30
C LEU A 27 -34.61 36.31 -3.21
N ASN A 28 -34.38 36.32 -4.52
CA ASN A 28 -35.26 35.60 -5.45
C ASN A 28 -35.23 34.07 -5.20
N LEU A 29 -34.05 33.48 -5.04
CA LEU A 29 -33.92 32.05 -4.78
C LEU A 29 -34.47 31.63 -3.41
N GLU A 30 -34.29 32.45 -2.38
CA GLU A 30 -34.91 32.25 -1.05
C GLU A 30 -36.44 32.27 -1.15
N ASN A 31 -37.02 33.22 -1.90
CA ASN A 31 -38.47 33.26 -2.15
C ASN A 31 -38.96 32.04 -2.93
N LEU A 32 -38.11 31.46 -3.77
CA LEU A 32 -38.37 30.19 -4.46
C LEU A 32 -38.12 28.98 -3.56
N GLY A 33 -37.69 29.13 -2.31
CA GLY A 33 -37.54 28.06 -1.32
C GLY A 33 -36.27 27.22 -1.46
N PHE A 34 -35.21 27.74 -2.11
CA PHE A 34 -33.89 27.12 -2.08
C PHE A 34 -33.19 27.37 -0.74
N GLY A 35 -32.39 26.41 -0.26
CA GLY A 35 -31.52 26.63 0.90
C GLY A 35 -30.27 27.39 0.46
N ILE A 36 -30.14 28.67 0.82
CA ILE A 36 -29.04 29.53 0.36
C ILE A 36 -27.97 29.71 1.44
N LEU A 37 -26.71 29.50 1.06
CA LEU A 37 -25.53 29.87 1.83
C LEU A 37 -24.84 31.07 1.16
N ASP A 38 -25.01 32.27 1.73
CA ASP A 38 -24.30 33.47 1.25
C ASP A 38 -22.86 33.48 1.79
N LEU A 39 -21.89 33.47 0.88
CA LEU A 39 -20.46 33.48 1.15
C LEU A 39 -19.80 34.79 0.71
N GLY A 40 -20.57 35.72 0.14
CA GLY A 40 -20.05 37.00 -0.37
C GLY A 40 -19.95 38.08 0.70
N PRO A 41 -19.49 39.29 0.33
CA PRO A 41 -19.43 40.42 1.26
C PRO A 41 -20.84 40.88 1.69
N ASN A 42 -20.89 41.58 2.82
CA ASN A 42 -22.11 42.13 3.42
C ASN A 42 -22.43 43.57 2.96
N ASN A 43 -21.53 44.19 2.20
CA ASN A 43 -21.68 45.53 1.64
C ASN A 43 -20.90 45.64 0.31
N SER A 44 -20.87 46.84 -0.27
CA SER A 44 -20.19 47.15 -1.53
C SER A 44 -18.76 47.68 -1.36
N ASP A 45 -18.17 47.54 -0.17
CA ASP A 45 -16.79 47.98 0.07
C ASP A 45 -15.81 47.13 -0.77
N PRO A 46 -14.71 47.71 -1.29
CA PRO A 46 -13.75 46.98 -2.11
C PRO A 46 -13.19 45.74 -1.43
N VAL A 47 -13.30 44.60 -2.13
CA VAL A 47 -12.77 43.29 -1.73
C VAL A 47 -12.22 42.50 -2.92
N ASP A 48 -11.36 41.52 -2.65
CA ASP A 48 -10.68 40.72 -3.66
C ASP A 48 -11.45 39.43 -4.01
N TYR A 49 -11.78 39.26 -5.30
CA TYR A 49 -12.54 38.10 -5.79
C TYR A 49 -11.91 36.70 -5.52
N PRO A 50 -10.58 36.50 -5.39
CA PRO A 50 -10.01 35.19 -5.14
C PRO A 50 -10.48 34.55 -3.84
N ASP A 51 -10.68 35.34 -2.78
CA ASP A 51 -11.15 34.84 -1.49
C ASP A 51 -12.56 34.24 -1.59
N PHE A 52 -13.42 34.90 -2.35
CA PHE A 52 -14.80 34.47 -2.60
C PHE A 52 -14.87 33.28 -3.57
N GLY A 53 -14.00 33.25 -4.58
CA GLY A 53 -13.83 32.08 -5.45
C GLY A 53 -13.37 30.83 -4.68
N LYS A 54 -12.46 31.01 -3.70
CA LYS A 54 -12.04 29.95 -2.78
C LYS A 54 -13.18 29.52 -1.85
N ALA A 55 -13.89 30.45 -1.24
CA ALA A 55 -14.96 30.15 -0.29
C ALA A 55 -16.04 29.25 -0.90
N ILE A 56 -16.52 29.59 -2.11
CA ILE A 56 -17.54 28.77 -2.78
C ILE A 56 -17.00 27.41 -3.25
N ALA A 57 -15.75 27.37 -3.71
CA ALA A 57 -15.10 26.14 -4.11
C ALA A 57 -14.96 25.15 -2.95
N GLU A 58 -14.60 25.63 -1.75
CA GLU A 58 -14.48 24.78 -0.55
C GLU A 58 -15.81 24.13 -0.17
N GLN A 59 -16.94 24.84 -0.27
CA GLN A 59 -18.25 24.28 0.06
C GLN A 59 -18.68 23.21 -0.96
N ILE A 60 -18.42 23.44 -2.25
CA ILE A 60 -18.69 22.46 -3.31
C ILE A 60 -17.85 21.20 -3.11
N VAL A 61 -16.55 21.35 -2.80
CA VAL A 61 -15.64 20.21 -2.59
C VAL A 61 -16.00 19.40 -1.35
N LYS A 62 -16.48 20.04 -0.28
CA LYS A 62 -16.94 19.34 0.93
C LYS A 62 -18.27 18.60 0.72
N GLY A 63 -19.05 18.98 -0.30
CA GLY A 63 -20.41 18.47 -0.51
C GLY A 63 -21.45 19.12 0.40
N ASP A 64 -21.13 20.28 1.00
CA ASP A 64 -22.04 21.01 1.89
C ASP A 64 -23.17 21.72 1.10
N VAL A 65 -22.90 22.00 -0.18
CA VAL A 65 -23.85 22.58 -1.14
C VAL A 65 -23.81 21.81 -2.46
N ASP A 66 -24.95 21.74 -3.14
CA ASP A 66 -25.08 21.03 -4.41
C ASP A 66 -24.56 21.85 -5.59
N ARG A 67 -24.78 23.17 -5.58
CA ARG A 67 -24.45 24.08 -6.67
C ARG A 67 -24.00 25.45 -6.15
N GLY A 68 -23.16 26.13 -6.94
CA GLY A 68 -22.65 27.46 -6.62
C GLY A 68 -23.03 28.51 -7.66
N ILE A 69 -23.24 29.75 -7.21
CA ILE A 69 -23.39 30.95 -8.05
C ILE A 69 -22.33 31.97 -7.60
N ALA A 70 -21.46 32.38 -8.51
CA ALA A 70 -20.33 33.27 -8.23
C ALA A 70 -20.37 34.51 -9.13
N LEU A 71 -20.32 35.70 -8.54
CA LEU A 71 -20.37 36.95 -9.30
C LEU A 71 -19.11 37.77 -9.09
N CYS A 72 -18.53 38.28 -10.17
CA CYS A 72 -17.56 39.37 -10.06
C CYS A 72 -17.77 40.38 -11.18
N GLY A 73 -16.98 41.46 -11.23
CA GLY A 73 -17.15 42.50 -12.26
C GLY A 73 -17.35 41.94 -13.68
N THR A 74 -16.51 41.01 -14.12
CA THR A 74 -16.62 40.32 -15.44
C THR A 74 -16.98 38.85 -15.35
N GLY A 75 -16.99 38.26 -14.15
CA GLY A 75 -17.12 36.81 -13.92
C GLY A 75 -15.85 35.99 -14.25
N ILE A 76 -14.86 36.59 -14.94
CA ILE A 76 -13.63 35.89 -15.36
C ILE A 76 -12.76 35.54 -14.15
N GLY A 77 -12.41 36.52 -13.32
CA GLY A 77 -11.48 36.30 -12.21
C GLY A 77 -12.00 35.29 -11.19
N ILE A 78 -13.28 35.39 -10.83
CA ILE A 78 -13.89 34.51 -9.83
C ILE A 78 -14.05 33.07 -10.34
N SER A 79 -14.36 32.90 -11.64
CA SER A 79 -14.40 31.56 -12.26
C SER A 79 -13.02 30.92 -12.33
N ILE A 80 -11.98 31.68 -12.68
CA ILE A 80 -10.59 31.18 -12.65
C ILE A 80 -10.19 30.77 -11.23
N SER A 81 -10.54 31.58 -10.23
CA SER A 81 -10.20 31.32 -8.83
C SER A 81 -10.86 30.05 -8.29
N ALA A 82 -12.16 29.88 -8.56
CA ALA A 82 -12.90 28.68 -8.15
C ALA A 82 -12.34 27.42 -8.82
N ASN A 83 -11.97 27.48 -10.11
CA ASN A 83 -11.38 26.36 -10.85
C ASN A 83 -9.96 25.96 -10.40
N ARG A 84 -9.33 26.68 -9.45
CA ARG A 84 -8.07 26.24 -8.82
C ARG A 84 -8.26 25.06 -7.86
N PHE A 85 -9.50 24.75 -7.49
CA PHE A 85 -9.85 23.68 -6.55
C PHE A 85 -10.31 22.44 -7.30
N LYS A 86 -9.71 21.28 -6.97
CA LYS A 86 -10.01 20.01 -7.63
C LYS A 86 -11.46 19.61 -7.39
N GLY A 87 -12.18 19.23 -8.45
CA GLY A 87 -13.59 18.85 -8.38
C GLY A 87 -14.55 20.02 -8.57
N VAL A 88 -14.05 21.26 -8.69
CA VAL A 88 -14.85 22.42 -9.10
C VAL A 88 -14.78 22.60 -10.60
N ARG A 89 -15.94 22.82 -11.20
CA ARG A 89 -16.15 23.12 -12.62
C ARG A 89 -16.96 24.40 -12.71
N ALA A 90 -16.28 25.54 -12.54
CA ALA A 90 -16.89 26.86 -12.63
C ALA A 90 -16.95 27.33 -14.08
N ALA A 91 -18.14 27.61 -14.59
CA ALA A 91 -18.37 28.06 -15.96
C ALA A 91 -18.80 29.52 -15.99
N LEU A 92 -18.06 30.36 -16.71
CA LEU A 92 -18.49 31.72 -17.01
C LEU A 92 -19.54 31.69 -18.13
N CYS A 93 -20.75 32.12 -17.80
CA CYS A 93 -21.87 32.16 -18.73
C CYS A 93 -22.36 33.59 -18.93
N HIS A 94 -22.99 33.84 -20.08
CA HIS A 94 -23.47 35.17 -20.47
C HIS A 94 -24.93 35.17 -20.96
N ASN A 95 -25.53 33.99 -21.09
CA ASN A 95 -26.93 33.80 -21.48
C ASN A 95 -27.43 32.41 -21.08
N VAL A 96 -28.75 32.20 -21.21
CA VAL A 96 -29.42 30.92 -20.92
C VAL A 96 -28.77 29.75 -21.63
N ALA A 97 -28.46 29.87 -22.93
CA ALA A 97 -27.88 28.79 -23.72
C ALA A 97 -26.53 28.30 -23.15
N THR A 98 -25.65 29.22 -22.75
CA THR A 98 -24.36 28.88 -22.14
C THR A 98 -24.51 28.34 -20.72
N ALA A 99 -25.48 28.82 -19.94
CA ALA A 99 -25.80 28.27 -18.62
C ALA A 99 -26.32 26.82 -18.70
N THR A 100 -27.24 26.53 -19.63
CA THR A 100 -27.75 25.18 -19.90
C THR A 100 -26.63 24.25 -20.36
N GLN A 101 -25.83 24.66 -21.35
CA GLN A 101 -24.74 23.81 -21.87
C GLN A 101 -23.64 23.56 -20.84
N ALA A 102 -23.34 24.53 -19.97
CA ALA A 102 -22.39 24.35 -18.88
C ALA A 102 -22.79 23.18 -17.97
N ARG A 103 -24.08 23.05 -17.64
CA ARG A 103 -24.63 21.91 -16.90
C ARG A 103 -24.66 20.64 -17.74
N MET A 104 -25.36 20.69 -18.86
CA MET A 104 -25.71 19.53 -19.67
C MET A 104 -24.48 18.80 -20.20
N HIS A 105 -23.49 19.55 -20.70
CA HIS A 105 -22.32 18.97 -21.37
C HIS A 105 -21.07 18.84 -20.49
N ASN A 106 -20.90 19.70 -19.49
CA ASN A 106 -19.67 19.79 -18.69
C ASN A 106 -19.88 19.47 -17.22
N ASP A 107 -21.12 19.16 -16.83
CA ASP A 107 -21.52 18.95 -15.44
C ASP A 107 -21.01 20.08 -14.51
N ALA A 108 -21.03 21.33 -14.99
CA ALA A 108 -20.53 22.47 -14.21
C ALA A 108 -21.26 22.56 -12.87
N ASN A 109 -20.55 22.73 -11.77
CA ASN A 109 -21.13 22.80 -10.42
C ASN A 109 -21.11 24.23 -9.84
N VAL A 110 -20.45 25.18 -10.53
CA VAL A 110 -20.51 26.60 -10.21
C VAL A 110 -20.84 27.40 -11.48
N LEU A 111 -21.85 28.26 -11.41
CA LEU A 111 -22.16 29.26 -12.42
C LEU A 111 -21.44 30.56 -12.08
N ALA A 112 -20.66 31.10 -13.01
CA ALA A 112 -20.04 32.42 -12.87
C ALA A 112 -20.70 33.45 -13.80
N LEU A 113 -21.00 34.63 -13.27
CA LEU A 113 -21.64 35.74 -14.00
C LEU A 113 -20.86 37.05 -13.84
N GLY A 114 -20.90 37.89 -14.88
CA GLY A 114 -20.26 39.20 -14.92
C GLY A 114 -21.23 40.33 -14.59
N ALA A 115 -21.14 40.88 -13.39
CA ALA A 115 -22.10 41.88 -12.90
C ALA A 115 -22.10 43.20 -13.70
N ARG A 116 -21.02 43.54 -14.40
CA ARG A 116 -20.96 44.74 -15.26
C ARG A 116 -21.60 44.54 -16.63
N HIS A 117 -21.90 43.30 -17.01
CA HIS A 117 -22.33 42.93 -18.36
C HIS A 117 -23.64 42.16 -18.40
N THR A 118 -24.27 41.94 -17.24
CA THR A 118 -25.51 41.16 -17.13
C THR A 118 -26.47 41.91 -16.22
N ASN A 119 -27.66 42.23 -16.74
CA ASN A 119 -28.72 42.82 -15.93
C ASN A 119 -29.38 41.74 -15.03
N PHE A 120 -30.27 42.16 -14.14
CA PHE A 120 -30.88 41.24 -13.18
C PHE A 120 -31.76 40.16 -13.84
N GLU A 121 -32.52 40.52 -14.87
CA GLU A 121 -33.45 39.59 -15.55
C GLU A 121 -32.65 38.50 -16.28
N ASP A 122 -31.66 38.88 -17.09
CA ASP A 122 -30.78 37.96 -17.80
C ASP A 122 -29.99 37.06 -16.83
N ALA A 123 -29.50 37.62 -15.72
CA ALA A 123 -28.80 36.87 -14.69
C ALA A 123 -29.71 35.82 -14.05
N LEU A 124 -30.96 36.18 -13.77
CA LEU A 124 -31.93 35.28 -13.17
C LEU A 124 -32.32 34.15 -14.13
N GLU A 125 -32.49 34.43 -15.42
CA GLU A 125 -32.72 33.40 -16.43
C GLU A 125 -31.54 32.42 -16.52
N CYS A 126 -30.31 32.92 -16.50
CA CYS A 126 -29.11 32.07 -16.47
C CYS A 126 -29.06 31.18 -15.22
N VAL A 127 -29.33 31.75 -14.05
CA VAL A 127 -29.37 31.03 -12.78
C VAL A 127 -30.44 29.94 -12.80
N ASN A 128 -31.65 30.27 -13.27
CA ASN A 128 -32.74 29.31 -13.38
C ASN A 128 -32.42 28.19 -14.36
N ALA A 129 -31.85 28.52 -15.52
CA ALA A 129 -31.41 27.52 -16.49
C ALA A 129 -30.35 26.58 -15.89
N PHE A 130 -29.36 27.13 -15.18
CA PHE A 130 -28.30 26.34 -14.55
C PHE A 130 -28.82 25.44 -13.42
N LEU A 131 -29.71 25.94 -12.56
CA LEU A 131 -30.22 25.15 -11.43
C LEU A 131 -31.20 24.05 -11.85
N ASN A 132 -31.91 24.22 -12.97
CA ASN A 132 -32.91 23.26 -13.45
C ASN A 132 -32.40 22.35 -14.58
N THR A 133 -31.15 22.49 -15.02
CA THR A 133 -30.57 21.62 -16.05
C THR A 133 -29.76 20.49 -15.43
N ASP A 134 -30.17 19.26 -15.72
CA ASP A 134 -29.43 18.05 -15.37
C ASP A 134 -28.24 17.80 -16.30
N PHE A 135 -27.31 16.98 -15.83
CA PHE A 135 -26.20 16.52 -16.64
C PHE A 135 -26.65 15.40 -17.59
N GLU A 136 -26.27 15.49 -18.86
CA GLU A 136 -26.76 14.59 -19.92
C GLU A 136 -26.19 13.16 -19.83
N GLY A 137 -25.04 12.96 -19.17
CA GLY A 137 -24.56 11.60 -18.84
C GLY A 137 -23.97 10.77 -20.01
N ASP A 138 -24.22 11.06 -21.28
CA ASP A 138 -23.74 10.18 -22.38
C ASP A 138 -22.28 10.43 -22.78
N ARG A 139 -22.05 10.91 -24.02
CA ARG A 139 -20.72 11.23 -24.58
C ARG A 139 -19.91 12.22 -23.72
N HIS A 140 -20.59 12.89 -22.79
CA HIS A 140 -20.05 13.90 -21.90
C HIS A 140 -19.36 13.32 -20.65
N ILE A 141 -19.74 12.11 -20.17
CA ILE A 141 -19.10 11.47 -19.00
C ILE A 141 -17.59 11.34 -19.19
N LYS A 142 -17.15 10.92 -20.37
CA LYS A 142 -15.72 10.74 -20.67
C LYS A 142 -14.94 12.04 -20.58
N ARG A 143 -15.53 13.18 -20.99
CA ARG A 143 -14.88 14.50 -20.94
C ARG A 143 -14.84 15.05 -19.51
N VAL A 144 -15.94 14.93 -18.78
CA VAL A 144 -16.00 15.34 -17.37
C VAL A 144 -15.02 14.54 -16.51
N ALA A 145 -14.90 13.23 -16.74
CA ALA A 145 -13.92 12.38 -16.06
C ALA A 145 -12.47 12.83 -16.31
N LYS A 146 -12.16 13.32 -17.53
CA LYS A 146 -10.86 13.93 -17.86
C LYS A 146 -10.63 15.26 -17.14
N LEU A 147 -11.65 16.13 -17.07
CA LEU A 147 -11.58 17.42 -16.37
C LEU A 147 -11.39 17.26 -14.86
N ASP A 148 -12.19 16.40 -14.24
CA ASP A 148 -12.20 16.19 -12.78
C ASP A 148 -10.98 15.46 -12.28
N ASN A 149 -10.21 14.88 -13.20
CA ASN A 149 -8.91 14.37 -12.86
C ASN A 149 -9.10 13.36 -11.70
N LYS A 150 -10.16 12.52 -11.75
CA LYS A 150 -10.42 11.44 -10.78
C LYS A 150 -9.19 10.52 -10.62
N PHE A 151 -8.26 10.63 -11.57
CA PHE A 151 -7.00 9.91 -11.64
C PHE A 151 -5.73 10.78 -11.39
N SER A 152 -5.85 12.04 -10.97
CA SER A 152 -4.74 13.02 -10.96
C SER A 152 -3.62 12.82 -9.94
N ASN A 153 -3.76 11.86 -9.03
CA ASN A 153 -2.63 11.46 -8.19
C ASN A 153 -1.67 10.52 -8.95
N ILE A 154 -2.06 10.04 -10.13
CA ILE A 154 -1.21 9.33 -11.09
C ILE A 154 -0.97 10.24 -12.30
N LYS A 155 -0.54 11.47 -12.05
CA LYS A 155 -0.15 12.47 -13.07
C LYS A 155 1.10 12.07 -13.91
N ARG A 156 1.48 10.80 -13.91
CA ARG A 156 2.67 10.26 -14.59
C ARG A 156 2.39 9.10 -15.55
N ALA A 157 1.15 8.62 -15.66
CA ALA A 157 0.82 7.69 -16.74
C ALA A 157 0.87 8.49 -18.05
N ASN A 158 1.74 8.06 -18.99
CA ASN A 158 1.79 8.66 -20.31
C ASN A 158 0.41 8.45 -20.96
N LEU A 159 -0.34 9.55 -21.19
CA LEU A 159 -1.67 9.48 -21.79
C LEU A 159 -1.62 9.01 -23.27
N GLU A 160 -0.41 8.81 -23.82
CA GLU A 160 -0.19 8.23 -25.15
C GLU A 160 -0.25 6.70 -25.17
N ASP A 161 -0.10 6.02 -24.03
CA ASP A 161 -0.19 4.55 -23.91
C ASP A 161 -1.48 4.16 -23.16
N GLU A 162 -2.58 4.05 -23.91
CA GLU A 162 -3.90 3.74 -23.35
C GLU A 162 -3.97 2.33 -22.74
N GLU A 163 -3.28 1.35 -23.32
CA GLU A 163 -3.29 -0.04 -22.86
C GLU A 163 -2.64 -0.15 -21.47
N LEU A 164 -1.43 0.41 -21.32
CA LEU A 164 -0.71 0.40 -20.04
C LEU A 164 -1.45 1.25 -18.99
N THR A 165 -2.00 2.38 -19.41
CA THR A 165 -2.78 3.26 -18.52
C THR A 165 -4.04 2.55 -18.00
N SER A 166 -4.76 1.82 -18.87
CA SER A 166 -5.93 1.02 -18.50
C SER A 166 -5.56 -0.09 -17.51
N ALA A 167 -4.50 -0.85 -17.79
CA ALA A 167 -4.02 -1.91 -16.90
C ALA A 167 -3.65 -1.37 -15.51
N LEU A 168 -2.98 -0.21 -15.44
CA LEU A 168 -2.64 0.46 -14.19
C LEU A 168 -3.88 0.82 -13.38
N PHE A 169 -4.90 1.41 -14.01
CA PHE A 169 -6.12 1.78 -13.31
C PHE A 169 -6.95 0.58 -12.88
N ASN A 170 -6.97 -0.50 -13.67
CA ASN A 170 -7.63 -1.75 -13.29
C ASN A 170 -6.95 -2.40 -12.08
N GLU A 171 -5.62 -2.36 -11.99
CA GLU A 171 -4.92 -2.87 -10.80
C GLU A 171 -5.16 -1.99 -9.57
N LEU A 172 -5.21 -0.66 -9.73
CA LEU A 172 -5.61 0.22 -8.63
C LEU A 172 -7.03 -0.09 -8.16
N ASP A 173 -7.97 -0.29 -9.09
CA ASP A 173 -9.35 -0.66 -8.77
C ASP A 173 -9.43 -2.00 -8.02
N ARG A 174 -8.69 -3.02 -8.49
CA ARG A 174 -8.58 -4.32 -7.80
C ARG A 174 -8.12 -4.10 -6.36
N GLN A 175 -6.95 -3.50 -6.15
CA GLN A 175 -6.39 -3.26 -4.82
C GLN A 175 -7.37 -2.49 -3.92
N GLN A 176 -8.01 -1.47 -4.47
CA GLN A 176 -8.92 -0.58 -3.77
C GLN A 176 -10.23 -1.27 -3.36
N ASN A 177 -10.70 -2.24 -4.13
CA ASN A 177 -12.02 -2.86 -3.96
C ASN A 177 -11.99 -4.31 -3.44
N THR A 178 -10.82 -4.92 -3.30
CA THR A 178 -10.64 -6.25 -2.68
C THR A 178 -9.94 -6.16 -1.32
N VAL A 179 -9.86 -7.28 -0.61
CA VAL A 179 -9.07 -7.43 0.61
C VAL A 179 -7.78 -8.19 0.28
N GLU A 180 -6.65 -7.54 0.54
CA GLU A 180 -5.31 -8.11 0.33
C GLU A 180 -4.81 -8.77 1.62
N LEU A 181 -4.67 -10.10 1.60
CA LEU A 181 -4.15 -10.92 2.68
C LEU A 181 -2.83 -11.62 2.33
N ILE A 182 -2.20 -11.39 1.17
CA ILE A 182 -0.88 -11.94 0.91
C ILE A 182 0.11 -11.39 1.94
N ALA A 183 0.69 -12.26 2.77
CA ALA A 183 1.53 -11.85 3.91
C ALA A 183 2.83 -11.10 3.53
N SER A 184 3.23 -11.15 2.26
CA SER A 184 4.38 -10.41 1.72
C SER A 184 4.01 -9.09 1.05
N GLU A 185 2.72 -8.76 0.95
CA GLU A 185 2.25 -7.53 0.34
C GLU A 185 1.90 -6.45 1.37
N ASN A 186 1.94 -5.21 0.89
CA ASN A 186 1.58 -4.02 1.64
C ASN A 186 1.36 -2.85 0.67
N PHE A 187 0.70 -1.80 1.14
CA PHE A 187 0.51 -0.57 0.36
C PHE A 187 1.54 0.48 0.78
N THR A 188 2.41 0.89 -0.15
CA THR A 188 3.40 1.94 0.12
C THR A 188 2.78 3.33 0.03
N SER A 189 3.43 4.34 0.61
CA SER A 189 2.89 5.70 0.62
C SER A 189 3.02 6.39 -0.73
N LYS A 190 2.15 7.36 -1.03
CA LYS A 190 2.29 8.26 -2.19
C LYS A 190 3.65 8.99 -2.19
N ALA A 191 4.18 9.30 -1.02
CA ALA A 191 5.48 9.94 -0.89
C ALA A 191 6.60 9.01 -1.43
N ILE A 192 6.60 7.74 -1.01
CA ILE A 192 7.57 6.74 -1.48
C ILE A 192 7.44 6.51 -2.99
N MET A 193 6.22 6.36 -3.52
CA MET A 193 5.99 6.22 -4.96
C MET A 193 6.51 7.42 -5.77
N SER A 194 6.44 8.63 -5.22
CA SER A 194 6.89 9.84 -5.93
C SER A 194 8.41 9.87 -6.15
N TYR A 195 9.21 9.36 -5.20
CA TYR A 195 10.66 9.19 -5.35
C TYR A 195 11.02 8.03 -6.29
N GLN A 196 10.27 6.93 -6.24
CA GLN A 196 10.49 5.75 -7.08
C GLN A 196 10.39 6.10 -8.58
N GLY A 197 9.40 6.91 -8.98
CA GLY A 197 9.20 7.33 -10.37
C GLY A 197 9.85 8.68 -10.73
N SER A 198 11.02 9.00 -10.17
CA SER A 198 11.65 10.32 -10.33
C SER A 198 12.84 10.33 -11.30
N VAL A 199 13.38 11.52 -11.57
CA VAL A 199 14.57 11.76 -12.43
C VAL A 199 15.81 11.00 -11.98
N LEU A 200 15.84 10.51 -10.74
CA LEU A 200 16.92 9.71 -10.19
C LEU A 200 17.13 8.38 -10.94
N THR A 201 16.14 7.94 -11.73
CA THR A 201 16.29 6.78 -12.63
C THR A 201 17.36 7.00 -13.70
N ASN A 202 17.65 8.25 -14.06
CA ASN A 202 18.62 8.59 -15.10
C ASN A 202 20.07 8.55 -14.61
N LYS A 203 20.30 8.52 -13.28
CA LYS A 203 21.65 8.70 -12.73
C LYS A 203 22.36 7.37 -12.52
N TYR A 204 23.44 7.16 -13.26
CA TYR A 204 24.39 6.06 -13.06
C TYR A 204 25.46 6.47 -12.02
N ALA A 205 25.57 5.72 -10.91
CA ALA A 205 26.38 6.10 -9.74
C ALA A 205 27.17 4.93 -9.11
N GLU A 206 27.89 4.17 -9.93
CA GLU A 206 28.72 3.04 -9.46
C GLU A 206 29.73 3.44 -8.38
N GLY A 207 29.95 2.52 -7.44
CA GLY A 207 30.71 2.75 -6.21
C GLY A 207 29.81 3.16 -5.04
N TYR A 208 30.40 3.84 -4.06
CA TYR A 208 29.75 4.26 -2.81
C TYR A 208 29.90 5.77 -2.60
N PRO A 209 29.11 6.40 -1.72
CA PRO A 209 29.18 7.85 -1.52
C PRO A 209 30.60 8.34 -1.23
N GLY A 210 31.06 9.35 -1.98
CA GLY A 210 32.42 9.88 -1.92
C GLY A 210 33.51 9.05 -2.62
N LYS A 211 33.17 7.85 -3.12
CA LYS A 211 34.08 6.95 -3.85
C LYS A 211 33.34 6.36 -5.07
N ARG A 212 33.00 7.24 -6.01
CA ARG A 212 32.25 6.90 -7.23
C ARG A 212 33.18 6.71 -8.43
N TYR A 213 32.77 5.87 -9.36
CA TYR A 213 33.46 5.67 -10.64
C TYR A 213 33.11 6.74 -11.68
N TYR A 214 32.01 7.46 -11.48
CA TYR A 214 31.50 8.50 -12.39
C TYR A 214 31.29 9.83 -11.66
N GLY A 215 31.48 10.94 -12.38
CA GLY A 215 31.20 12.30 -11.90
C GLY A 215 29.70 12.64 -11.81
N GLY A 216 29.39 13.83 -11.27
CA GLY A 216 28.02 14.33 -11.14
C GLY A 216 27.16 13.56 -10.14
N CYS A 217 27.78 13.06 -9.06
CA CYS A 217 27.12 12.26 -8.02
C CYS A 217 26.78 13.06 -6.75
N GLU A 218 26.96 14.39 -6.75
CA GLU A 218 26.78 15.27 -5.58
C GLU A 218 25.47 15.01 -4.82
N PHE A 219 24.34 15.02 -5.53
CA PHE A 219 23.02 14.87 -4.90
C PHE A 219 22.62 13.42 -4.63
N VAL A 220 23.08 12.48 -5.45
CA VAL A 220 22.82 11.05 -5.21
C VAL A 220 23.62 10.51 -4.03
N ASP A 221 24.81 11.07 -3.76
CA ASP A 221 25.57 10.79 -2.56
C ASP A 221 24.85 11.27 -1.30
N VAL A 222 24.21 12.44 -1.33
CA VAL A 222 23.36 12.93 -0.21
C VAL A 222 22.21 11.95 0.04
N ILE A 223 21.53 11.50 -1.02
CA ILE A 223 20.40 10.57 -0.94
C ILE A 223 20.84 9.23 -0.34
N GLU A 224 21.93 8.64 -0.84
CA GLU A 224 22.38 7.34 -0.37
C GLU A 224 22.92 7.40 1.06
N LYS A 225 23.67 8.44 1.43
CA LYS A 225 24.08 8.68 2.82
C LYS A 225 22.86 8.77 3.73
N LEU A 226 21.83 9.52 3.33
CA LEU A 226 20.60 9.66 4.11
C LEU A 226 19.87 8.32 4.27
N ALA A 227 19.85 7.48 3.23
CA ALA A 227 19.29 6.14 3.31
C ALA A 227 20.07 5.26 4.31
N ILE A 228 21.40 5.28 4.24
CA ILE A 228 22.29 4.53 5.14
C ILE A 228 22.09 4.97 6.59
N GLU A 229 22.17 6.27 6.88
CA GLU A 229 22.03 6.79 8.24
C GLU A 229 20.66 6.50 8.84
N ARG A 230 19.59 6.64 8.05
CA ARG A 230 18.23 6.30 8.51
C ARG A 230 18.10 4.80 8.79
N LEU A 231 18.67 3.95 7.94
CA LEU A 231 18.63 2.50 8.14
C LEU A 231 19.42 2.08 9.38
N LYS A 232 20.62 2.65 9.57
CA LYS A 232 21.44 2.44 10.77
C LYS A 232 20.71 2.84 12.03
N LYS A 233 20.06 4.02 12.03
CA LYS A 233 19.24 4.48 13.16
C LYS A 233 18.07 3.53 13.41
N LEU A 234 17.33 3.16 12.37
CA LEU A 234 16.11 2.35 12.46
C LEU A 234 16.36 0.98 13.12
N PHE A 235 17.49 0.36 12.82
CA PHE A 235 17.86 -0.95 13.36
C PHE A 235 18.95 -0.87 14.44
N SER A 236 19.40 0.32 14.83
CA SER A 236 20.50 0.53 15.78
C SER A 236 21.78 -0.27 15.44
N CYS A 237 22.13 -0.35 14.16
CA CYS A 237 23.30 -1.09 13.68
C CYS A 237 24.51 -0.18 13.38
N LYS A 238 25.71 -0.77 13.36
CA LYS A 238 26.96 -0.04 13.08
C LYS A 238 27.21 0.16 11.58
N TRP A 239 26.84 -0.81 10.75
CA TRP A 239 27.01 -0.78 9.30
C TRP A 239 25.72 -1.15 8.57
N ALA A 240 25.51 -0.54 7.40
CA ALA A 240 24.37 -0.82 6.54
C ALA A 240 24.69 -0.60 5.05
N ASN A 241 24.11 -1.45 4.19
CA ASN A 241 24.14 -1.31 2.74
C ASN A 241 22.71 -1.29 2.18
N VAL A 242 22.42 -0.27 1.36
CA VAL A 242 21.08 0.03 0.81
C VAL A 242 20.97 -0.24 -0.70
N GLN A 243 22.03 -0.74 -1.34
CA GLN A 243 22.09 -0.93 -2.79
C GLN A 243 21.45 -2.23 -3.33
N PRO A 244 21.23 -3.33 -2.57
CA PRO A 244 20.60 -4.52 -3.15
C PRO A 244 19.23 -4.23 -3.78
N ASN A 245 19.00 -4.69 -5.02
CA ASN A 245 17.73 -4.40 -5.70
C ASN A 245 16.57 -5.26 -5.17
N SER A 246 16.86 -6.34 -4.45
CA SER A 246 15.87 -7.21 -3.81
C SER A 246 16.44 -7.92 -2.59
N GLY A 247 15.57 -8.55 -1.79
CA GLY A 247 16.00 -9.39 -0.66
C GLY A 247 16.81 -10.61 -1.12
N SER A 248 16.46 -11.20 -2.27
CA SER A 248 17.25 -12.29 -2.84
C SER A 248 18.68 -11.88 -3.12
N GLN A 249 18.88 -10.71 -3.72
CA GLN A 249 20.20 -10.13 -3.97
C GLN A 249 20.92 -9.76 -2.67
N ALA A 250 20.20 -9.32 -1.63
CA ALA A 250 20.81 -9.10 -0.32
C ALA A 250 21.42 -10.41 0.23
N ASN A 251 20.70 -11.53 0.16
CA ASN A 251 21.24 -12.83 0.59
C ASN A 251 22.41 -13.28 -0.30
N GLN A 252 22.30 -13.11 -1.62
CA GLN A 252 23.38 -13.46 -2.56
C GLN A 252 24.68 -12.70 -2.29
N ALA A 253 24.59 -11.42 -1.94
CA ALA A 253 25.76 -10.63 -1.57
C ALA A 253 26.44 -11.15 -0.29
N VAL A 254 25.65 -11.60 0.70
CA VAL A 254 26.20 -12.25 1.90
C VAL A 254 26.88 -13.57 1.54
N TYR A 255 26.25 -14.39 0.70
CA TYR A 255 26.85 -15.63 0.25
C TYR A 255 28.15 -15.40 -0.51
N LEU A 256 28.17 -14.47 -1.46
CA LEU A 256 29.38 -14.12 -2.23
C LEU A 256 30.49 -13.56 -1.33
N ALA A 257 30.14 -12.83 -0.26
CA ALA A 257 31.13 -12.27 0.66
C ALA A 257 31.75 -13.30 1.61
N LEU A 258 30.99 -14.34 2.00
CA LEU A 258 31.35 -15.23 3.11
C LEU A 258 31.63 -16.67 2.69
N LEU A 259 31.14 -17.10 1.53
CA LEU A 259 31.12 -18.50 1.10
C LEU A 259 31.82 -18.70 -0.24
N SER A 260 32.28 -19.93 -0.45
CA SER A 260 32.69 -20.47 -1.74
C SER A 260 31.70 -21.54 -2.22
N PRO A 261 31.54 -21.76 -3.54
CA PRO A 261 30.76 -22.87 -4.04
C PRO A 261 31.20 -24.20 -3.40
N GLY A 262 30.24 -25.03 -3.00
CA GLY A 262 30.44 -26.28 -2.27
C GLY A 262 30.38 -26.14 -0.75
N ASP A 263 30.50 -24.93 -0.18
CA ASP A 263 30.40 -24.75 1.27
C ASP A 263 29.03 -25.21 1.80
N PRO A 264 28.97 -25.86 2.98
CA PRO A 264 27.72 -26.29 3.58
C PRO A 264 26.94 -25.11 4.18
N ILE A 265 25.64 -25.03 3.87
CA ILE A 265 24.71 -24.07 4.46
C ILE A 265 23.56 -24.81 5.15
N LEU A 266 23.06 -24.27 6.26
CA LEU A 266 21.92 -24.84 6.99
C LEU A 266 20.80 -23.80 7.09
N GLY A 267 19.68 -24.05 6.40
CA GLY A 267 18.53 -23.14 6.37
C GLY A 267 17.21 -23.84 6.66
N MET A 268 16.14 -23.08 6.89
CA MET A 268 14.81 -23.67 7.10
C MET A 268 14.30 -24.30 5.80
N SER A 269 13.73 -25.50 5.87
CA SER A 269 13.14 -26.15 4.69
C SER A 269 11.95 -25.36 4.15
N LEU A 270 11.72 -25.38 2.82
CA LEU A 270 10.57 -24.71 2.21
C LEU A 270 9.23 -25.23 2.76
N SER A 271 9.14 -26.55 3.00
CA SER A 271 7.93 -27.18 3.53
C SER A 271 7.65 -26.81 4.98
N ALA A 272 8.67 -26.40 5.74
CA ALA A 272 8.50 -25.88 7.10
C ALA A 272 8.30 -24.35 7.15
N GLY A 273 8.37 -23.65 6.01
CA GLY A 273 8.16 -22.21 5.92
C GLY A 273 9.39 -21.38 5.60
N GLY A 274 10.52 -22.00 5.22
CA GLY A 274 11.71 -21.32 4.73
C GLY A 274 11.51 -20.57 3.40
N HIS A 275 12.54 -19.87 2.94
CA HIS A 275 12.52 -19.15 1.66
C HIS A 275 13.38 -19.84 0.60
N LEU A 276 13.09 -19.58 -0.68
CA LEU A 276 13.84 -20.15 -1.81
C LEU A 276 15.36 -19.88 -1.72
N THR A 277 15.74 -18.72 -1.19
CA THR A 277 17.15 -18.31 -1.09
C THR A 277 17.88 -18.93 0.09
N HIS A 278 17.23 -19.79 0.89
CA HIS A 278 17.81 -20.44 2.06
C HIS A 278 18.30 -21.87 1.75
N GLY A 279 18.68 -22.12 0.49
CA GLY A 279 19.19 -23.41 0.05
C GLY A 279 18.21 -24.29 -0.74
N ALA A 280 17.10 -23.75 -1.24
CA ALA A 280 16.19 -24.55 -2.07
C ALA A 280 16.84 -24.93 -3.41
N ALA A 281 16.66 -26.18 -3.84
CA ALA A 281 17.33 -26.74 -5.03
C ALA A 281 17.20 -25.90 -6.33
N PRO A 282 16.06 -25.25 -6.64
CA PRO A 282 15.96 -24.42 -7.85
C PRO A 282 16.76 -23.10 -7.78
N ASN A 283 17.03 -22.60 -6.57
CA ASN A 283 17.69 -21.32 -6.35
C ASN A 283 19.22 -21.46 -6.43
N GLN A 284 19.94 -20.36 -6.70
CA GLN A 284 21.40 -20.33 -6.66
C GLN A 284 21.97 -20.93 -5.36
N SER A 285 21.36 -20.61 -4.21
CA SER A 285 21.79 -21.14 -2.92
C SER A 285 21.75 -22.67 -2.84
N GLY A 286 20.74 -23.32 -3.43
CA GLY A 286 20.68 -24.79 -3.51
C GLY A 286 21.50 -25.40 -4.64
N LYS A 287 21.85 -24.60 -5.67
CA LYS A 287 22.69 -25.07 -6.79
C LYS A 287 24.18 -24.99 -6.49
N TYR A 288 24.62 -23.97 -5.75
CA TYR A 288 26.04 -23.65 -5.58
C TYR A 288 26.61 -24.17 -4.26
N PHE A 289 25.77 -24.33 -3.23
CA PHE A 289 26.22 -24.73 -1.89
C PHE A 289 25.67 -26.11 -1.53
N GLN A 290 26.32 -26.79 -0.58
CA GLN A 290 25.77 -28.01 -0.01
C GLN A 290 24.64 -27.62 0.96
N SER A 291 23.41 -27.63 0.45
CA SER A 291 22.23 -27.22 1.22
C SER A 291 21.75 -28.31 2.17
N LEU A 292 21.71 -27.98 3.45
CA LEU A 292 21.11 -28.74 4.53
C LEU A 292 19.89 -27.99 5.03
N THR A 293 18.87 -28.73 5.47
CA THR A 293 17.64 -28.12 5.95
C THR A 293 17.23 -28.61 7.33
N TYR A 294 16.67 -27.70 8.12
CA TYR A 294 15.99 -28.00 9.37
C TYR A 294 14.48 -27.68 9.25
N GLY A 295 13.68 -28.25 10.14
CA GLY A 295 12.23 -28.12 10.13
C GLY A 295 11.64 -27.61 11.44
N VAL A 296 10.40 -28.02 11.66
CA VAL A 296 9.62 -27.75 12.87
C VAL A 296 9.19 -29.07 13.49
N ARG A 297 8.94 -29.11 14.79
CA ARG A 297 8.40 -30.31 15.46
C ARG A 297 6.97 -30.58 15.01
N LYS A 298 6.64 -31.86 14.82
CA LYS A 298 5.28 -32.26 14.45
C LYS A 298 4.25 -32.02 15.55
N SER A 299 4.66 -32.01 16.82
CA SER A 299 3.79 -31.85 17.97
C SER A 299 3.20 -30.46 18.09
N ASP A 300 3.96 -29.42 17.74
CA ASP A 300 3.61 -28.03 18.02
C ASP A 300 3.91 -27.06 16.86
N GLY A 301 4.51 -27.51 15.75
CA GLY A 301 4.84 -26.65 14.61
C GLY A 301 5.88 -25.56 14.90
N ILE A 302 6.62 -25.65 16.00
CA ILE A 302 7.71 -24.74 16.38
C ILE A 302 9.03 -25.27 15.84
N ILE A 303 9.96 -24.39 15.46
CA ILE A 303 11.32 -24.78 15.00
C ILE A 303 11.92 -25.82 15.96
N ASP A 304 12.43 -26.90 15.39
CA ASP A 304 13.12 -27.93 16.14
C ASP A 304 14.58 -27.54 16.36
N TYR A 305 14.85 -26.80 17.42
CA TYR A 305 16.20 -26.32 17.72
C TYR A 305 17.18 -27.45 18.06
N ASP A 306 16.70 -28.61 18.52
CA ASP A 306 17.56 -29.79 18.75
C ASP A 306 17.97 -30.43 17.42
N GLU A 307 17.05 -30.47 16.44
CA GLU A 307 17.39 -30.82 15.06
C GLU A 307 18.42 -29.85 14.47
N VAL A 308 18.20 -28.53 14.61
CA VAL A 308 19.16 -27.50 14.15
C VAL A 308 20.54 -27.75 14.74
N ARG A 309 20.63 -27.93 16.08
CA ARG A 309 21.90 -28.18 16.78
C ARG A 309 22.55 -29.49 16.32
N THR A 310 21.77 -30.55 16.14
CA THR A 310 22.26 -31.87 15.70
C THR A 310 22.84 -31.78 14.28
N LEU A 311 22.12 -31.16 13.35
CA LEU A 311 22.56 -30.96 11.98
C LEU A 311 23.79 -30.07 11.91
N ALA A 312 23.84 -29.00 12.70
CA ALA A 312 24.99 -28.11 12.79
C ALA A 312 26.23 -28.87 13.27
N LYS A 313 26.16 -29.62 14.37
CA LYS A 313 27.30 -30.40 14.90
C LYS A 313 27.80 -31.45 13.92
N LYS A 314 26.87 -32.16 13.26
CA LYS A 314 27.19 -33.23 12.32
C LYS A 314 27.88 -32.72 11.06
N ASN A 315 27.40 -31.61 10.50
CA ASN A 315 27.80 -31.17 9.17
C ASN A 315 28.71 -29.94 9.16
N ARG A 316 28.84 -29.24 10.30
CA ARG A 316 29.64 -28.02 10.48
C ARG A 316 29.42 -27.01 9.34
N PRO A 317 28.17 -26.53 9.15
CA PRO A 317 27.86 -25.57 8.10
C PRO A 317 28.74 -24.33 8.25
N LYS A 318 29.13 -23.73 7.12
CA LYS A 318 29.83 -22.45 7.10
C LYS A 318 28.90 -21.29 7.44
N LEU A 319 27.62 -21.44 7.11
CA LEU A 319 26.56 -20.48 7.38
C LEU A 319 25.29 -21.17 7.85
N ILE A 320 24.75 -20.71 8.98
CA ILE A 320 23.41 -21.03 9.45
C ILE A 320 22.50 -19.84 9.13
N ILE A 321 21.33 -20.12 8.59
CA ILE A 321 20.35 -19.11 8.16
C ILE A 321 19.12 -19.23 9.04
N ALA A 322 18.82 -18.18 9.82
CA ALA A 322 17.60 -18.06 10.60
C ALA A 322 16.67 -17.03 9.97
N GLY A 323 15.54 -17.48 9.43
CA GLY A 323 14.57 -16.63 8.76
C GLY A 323 13.53 -17.47 8.03
N ALA A 324 12.35 -16.89 7.79
CA ALA A 324 11.24 -17.64 7.23
C ALA A 324 10.30 -16.75 6.40
N SER A 325 9.59 -17.40 5.47
CA SER A 325 8.50 -16.81 4.70
C SER A 325 7.12 -17.17 5.26
N ALA A 326 6.97 -18.35 5.86
CA ALA A 326 5.69 -18.87 6.33
C ALA A 326 5.83 -19.51 7.73
N TYR A 327 6.33 -18.73 8.69
CA TYR A 327 6.45 -19.13 10.10
C TYR A 327 5.86 -18.04 11.00
N SER A 328 4.79 -18.36 11.73
CA SER A 328 4.00 -17.38 12.49
C SER A 328 4.49 -17.14 13.92
N SER A 329 5.37 -18.00 14.44
CA SER A 329 5.89 -17.94 15.80
C SER A 329 7.18 -17.11 15.92
N LYS A 330 7.61 -16.81 17.15
CA LYS A 330 8.91 -16.18 17.40
C LYS A 330 10.07 -17.12 17.07
N ILE A 331 11.13 -16.56 16.49
CA ILE A 331 12.41 -17.23 16.28
C ILE A 331 13.33 -16.87 17.44
N ASP A 332 13.95 -17.87 18.06
CA ASP A 332 14.95 -17.69 19.11
C ASP A 332 16.33 -17.44 18.50
N PHE A 333 16.61 -16.17 18.19
CA PHE A 333 17.88 -15.76 17.59
C PHE A 333 19.08 -15.98 18.51
N LYS A 334 18.87 -15.95 19.85
CA LYS A 334 19.93 -16.22 20.81
C LYS A 334 20.35 -17.68 20.73
N LEU A 335 19.39 -18.60 20.71
CA LEU A 335 19.68 -20.03 20.58
C LEU A 335 20.35 -20.35 19.23
N PHE A 336 19.96 -19.69 18.15
CA PHE A 336 20.67 -19.80 16.86
C PHE A 336 22.14 -19.34 16.96
N ARG A 337 22.43 -18.26 17.69
CA ARG A 337 23.80 -17.80 17.94
C ARG A 337 24.61 -18.83 18.73
N GLU A 338 24.03 -19.35 19.82
CA GLU A 338 24.67 -20.39 20.63
C GLU A 338 25.05 -21.60 19.76
N ILE A 339 24.13 -22.09 18.92
CA ILE A 339 24.40 -23.21 18.01
C ILE A 339 25.48 -22.86 16.97
N ALA A 340 25.45 -21.64 16.42
CA ALA A 340 26.46 -21.20 15.46
C ALA A 340 27.86 -21.12 16.08
N ASP A 341 27.97 -20.67 17.34
CA ASP A 341 29.23 -20.64 18.10
C ASP A 341 29.76 -22.04 18.39
N GLU A 342 28.89 -22.99 18.73
CA GLU A 342 29.27 -24.39 18.99
C GLU A 342 30.00 -25.04 17.80
N VAL A 343 29.81 -24.54 16.57
CA VAL A 343 30.38 -25.12 15.34
C VAL A 343 31.21 -24.13 14.51
N ASN A 344 31.47 -22.92 15.04
CA ASN A 344 32.18 -21.84 14.36
C ASN A 344 31.58 -21.49 12.98
N SER A 345 30.24 -21.39 12.92
CA SER A 345 29.49 -20.96 11.75
C SER A 345 29.17 -19.46 11.83
N PHE A 346 29.06 -18.82 10.67
CA PHE A 346 28.37 -17.54 10.58
C PHE A 346 26.86 -17.73 10.82
N LEU A 347 26.20 -16.71 11.36
CA LEU A 347 24.76 -16.61 11.49
C LEU A 347 24.22 -15.48 10.62
N LEU A 348 23.49 -15.84 9.56
CA LEU A 348 22.68 -14.92 8.76
C LEU A 348 21.24 -14.94 9.26
N VAL A 349 20.70 -13.78 9.60
CA VAL A 349 19.26 -13.62 9.84
C VAL A 349 18.58 -12.94 8.65
N ASP A 350 17.69 -13.65 7.97
CA ASP A 350 16.81 -13.06 6.95
C ASP A 350 15.51 -12.61 7.61
N MET A 351 15.43 -11.32 7.93
CA MET A 351 14.29 -10.72 8.64
C MET A 351 13.23 -10.12 7.70
N ALA A 352 13.21 -10.49 6.42
CA ALA A 352 12.39 -9.85 5.40
C ALA A 352 10.91 -9.67 5.78
N HIS A 353 10.29 -10.70 6.34
CA HIS A 353 8.89 -10.67 6.77
C HIS A 353 8.67 -9.90 8.07
N TYR A 354 9.66 -9.85 8.96
CA TYR A 354 9.53 -9.29 10.31
C TYR A 354 10.09 -7.86 10.44
N SER A 355 10.80 -7.37 9.42
CA SER A 355 11.57 -6.12 9.45
C SER A 355 10.84 -4.89 9.98
N GLY A 356 9.58 -4.65 9.57
CA GLY A 356 8.79 -3.53 10.11
C GLY A 356 8.38 -3.73 11.58
N LEU A 357 8.16 -4.99 11.99
CA LEU A 357 7.86 -5.30 13.38
C LEU A 357 9.11 -5.19 14.26
N ILE A 358 10.27 -5.63 13.77
CA ILE A 358 11.56 -5.50 14.45
C ILE A 358 11.93 -4.02 14.64
N ALA A 359 11.86 -3.23 13.56
CA ALA A 359 12.12 -1.78 13.61
C ALA A 359 11.23 -1.04 14.63
N SER A 360 10.00 -1.52 14.85
CA SER A 360 9.06 -0.97 15.83
C SER A 360 9.16 -1.58 17.24
N GLY A 361 10.06 -2.55 17.47
CA GLY A 361 10.18 -3.29 18.72
C GLY A 361 8.99 -4.22 19.04
N CYS A 362 8.24 -4.64 18.02
CA CYS A 362 7.09 -5.54 18.13
C CYS A 362 7.44 -7.02 17.88
N TYR A 363 8.67 -7.32 17.47
CA TYR A 363 9.20 -8.67 17.25
C TYR A 363 10.65 -8.72 17.77
N PRO A 364 11.19 -9.89 18.18
CA PRO A 364 12.56 -10.00 18.69
C PRO A 364 13.61 -9.39 17.75
N ASP A 365 14.57 -8.67 18.32
CA ASP A 365 15.68 -8.07 17.57
C ASP A 365 16.79 -9.11 17.33
N PRO A 366 17.13 -9.43 16.07
CA PRO A 366 18.20 -10.36 15.75
C PRO A 366 19.61 -9.75 15.79
N LEU A 367 19.76 -8.43 15.71
CA LEU A 367 21.06 -7.77 15.53
C LEU A 367 22.09 -7.99 16.66
N PRO A 368 21.70 -8.17 17.92
CA PRO A 368 22.64 -8.55 18.98
C PRO A 368 23.25 -9.94 18.79
N PHE A 369 22.64 -10.80 17.97
CA PHE A 369 23.00 -12.21 17.82
C PHE A 369 23.56 -12.54 16.43
N ALA A 370 23.02 -11.94 15.37
CA ALA A 370 23.42 -12.23 14.00
C ALA A 370 24.79 -11.62 13.64
N ASP A 371 25.57 -12.33 12.82
CA ASP A 371 26.74 -11.74 12.16
C ASP A 371 26.29 -10.73 11.09
N VAL A 372 25.22 -11.09 10.36
CA VAL A 372 24.63 -10.26 9.31
C VAL A 372 23.11 -10.45 9.32
N CYS A 373 22.36 -9.35 9.18
CA CYS A 373 20.93 -9.42 8.88
C CYS A 373 20.65 -8.90 7.47
N THR A 374 19.83 -9.63 6.71
CA THR A 374 19.30 -9.19 5.43
C THR A 374 17.80 -8.95 5.53
N SER A 375 17.27 -8.08 4.68
CA SER A 375 15.83 -7.86 4.60
C SER A 375 15.40 -7.34 3.23
N THR A 376 14.12 -7.54 2.92
CA THR A 376 13.41 -6.72 1.95
C THR A 376 12.92 -5.41 2.54
N THR A 377 12.61 -4.43 1.70
CA THR A 377 12.06 -3.13 2.15
C THR A 377 10.55 -2.98 2.01
N HIS A 378 9.84 -3.86 1.30
CA HIS A 378 8.43 -3.66 0.89
C HIS A 378 7.37 -4.32 1.76
N LYS A 379 7.71 -5.36 2.53
CA LYS A 379 6.74 -6.19 3.28
C LYS A 379 6.17 -5.43 4.50
N THR A 380 6.45 -5.89 5.71
CA THR A 380 6.02 -5.18 6.93
C THR A 380 6.69 -3.82 7.09
N LEU A 381 7.84 -3.58 6.43
CA LEU A 381 8.51 -2.27 6.40
C LEU A 381 7.85 -1.25 5.46
N ARG A 382 6.94 -1.68 4.57
CA ARG A 382 6.07 -0.82 3.74
C ARG A 382 6.79 0.16 2.79
N GLY A 383 8.06 -0.09 2.51
CA GLY A 383 8.87 0.67 1.56
C GLY A 383 8.71 0.23 0.10
N PRO A 384 9.59 0.68 -0.80
CA PRO A 384 9.61 0.22 -2.18
C PRO A 384 10.12 -1.23 -2.26
N ARG A 385 9.98 -1.88 -3.43
CA ARG A 385 10.72 -3.12 -3.72
C ARG A 385 12.22 -2.83 -3.65
N GLY A 386 12.97 -3.71 -2.99
CA GLY A 386 14.36 -3.47 -2.61
C GLY A 386 14.85 -4.46 -1.56
N GLY A 387 16.18 -4.56 -1.43
CA GLY A 387 16.86 -5.27 -0.34
C GLY A 387 17.79 -4.35 0.45
N VAL A 388 18.11 -4.76 1.67
CA VAL A 388 19.07 -4.10 2.56
C VAL A 388 19.86 -5.14 3.33
N ILE A 389 21.05 -4.75 3.77
CA ILE A 389 21.92 -5.56 4.63
C ILE A 389 22.38 -4.69 5.78
N VAL A 390 22.32 -5.21 7.01
CA VAL A 390 22.77 -4.52 8.22
C VAL A 390 23.64 -5.45 9.06
N SER A 391 24.61 -4.89 9.79
CA SER A 391 25.48 -5.65 10.69
C SER A 391 26.05 -4.75 11.79
N ASN A 392 26.44 -5.38 12.90
CA ASN A 392 27.26 -4.77 13.94
C ASN A 392 28.77 -4.98 13.72
N ASN A 393 29.16 -5.66 12.64
CA ASN A 393 30.54 -5.93 12.26
C ASN A 393 30.90 -5.15 10.99
N GLU A 394 31.64 -4.04 11.13
CA GLU A 394 32.02 -3.19 9.99
C GLU A 394 33.03 -3.87 9.05
N GLU A 395 33.86 -4.79 9.54
CA GLU A 395 34.81 -5.52 8.70
C GLU A 395 34.11 -6.53 7.79
N LEU A 396 33.09 -7.23 8.30
CA LEU A 396 32.19 -8.01 7.46
C LEU A 396 31.43 -7.09 6.49
N GLY A 397 30.97 -5.94 6.97
CA GLY A 397 30.34 -4.91 6.14
C GLY A 397 31.17 -4.53 4.91
N LYS A 398 32.47 -4.23 5.08
CA LYS A 398 33.38 -3.90 3.97
C LYS A 398 33.53 -5.04 2.96
N LYS A 399 33.48 -6.31 3.39
CA LYS A 399 33.50 -7.47 2.48
C LYS A 399 32.20 -7.56 1.69
N ILE A 400 31.08 -7.31 2.35
CA ILE A 400 29.75 -7.32 1.73
C ILE A 400 29.61 -6.17 0.74
N ASP A 401 30.14 -4.98 1.05
CA ASP A 401 30.15 -3.85 0.11
C ASP A 401 30.80 -4.25 -1.22
N LYS A 402 31.93 -4.96 -1.18
CA LYS A 402 32.62 -5.49 -2.37
C LYS A 402 31.82 -6.56 -3.11
N ALA A 403 31.09 -7.40 -2.37
CA ALA A 403 30.23 -8.43 -2.94
C ALA A 403 28.99 -7.84 -3.63
N VAL A 404 28.39 -6.78 -3.07
CA VAL A 404 27.31 -6.04 -3.72
C VAL A 404 27.83 -5.37 -4.99
N PHE A 405 28.91 -4.59 -4.88
CA PHE A 405 29.56 -3.91 -5.99
C PHE A 405 31.08 -3.90 -5.79
N PRO A 406 31.89 -4.33 -6.78
CA PRO A 406 31.51 -4.73 -8.14
C PRO A 406 31.13 -6.22 -8.28
N GLY A 407 30.98 -6.95 -7.18
CA GLY A 407 30.84 -8.41 -7.22
C GLY A 407 29.60 -8.94 -7.96
N MET A 408 28.41 -8.37 -7.69
CA MET A 408 27.14 -8.90 -8.20
C MET A 408 26.32 -7.88 -8.98
N GLN A 409 26.36 -6.60 -8.61
CA GLN A 409 25.58 -5.53 -9.24
C GLN A 409 26.50 -4.51 -9.92
N GLY A 410 25.98 -3.78 -10.91
CA GLY A 410 26.59 -2.56 -11.46
C GLY A 410 26.05 -1.30 -10.79
N GLY A 411 25.65 -0.30 -11.58
CA GLY A 411 25.08 0.97 -11.10
C GLY A 411 23.88 0.81 -10.13
N PRO A 412 23.89 1.48 -8.96
CA PRO A 412 22.78 1.41 -8.01
C PRO A 412 21.53 2.14 -8.52
N LEU A 413 20.34 1.60 -8.19
CA LEU A 413 19.06 2.20 -8.55
C LEU A 413 18.74 3.40 -7.63
N MET A 414 19.25 4.58 -7.97
CA MET A 414 19.17 5.77 -7.10
C MET A 414 17.74 6.22 -6.76
N HIS A 415 16.79 6.01 -7.67
CA HIS A 415 15.36 6.26 -7.43
C HIS A 415 14.76 5.32 -6.38
N VAL A 416 15.17 4.04 -6.39
CA VAL A 416 14.80 3.05 -5.36
C VAL A 416 15.46 3.40 -4.03
N ILE A 417 16.74 3.81 -4.02
CA ILE A 417 17.44 4.21 -2.78
C ILE A 417 16.78 5.44 -2.16
N ALA A 418 16.36 6.43 -2.94
CA ALA A 418 15.58 7.56 -2.45
C ALA A 418 14.24 7.14 -1.84
N ALA A 419 13.52 6.24 -2.52
CA ALA A 419 12.27 5.68 -2.02
C ALA A 419 12.47 4.86 -0.72
N LYS A 420 13.58 4.11 -0.59
CA LYS A 420 13.99 3.43 0.64
C LYS A 420 14.24 4.44 1.76
N ALA A 421 14.98 5.53 1.48
CA ALA A 421 15.24 6.57 2.45
C ALA A 421 13.95 7.21 2.98
N ALA A 422 12.96 7.43 2.11
CA ALA A 422 11.64 7.92 2.51
C ALA A 422 10.91 6.92 3.42
N ALA A 423 10.93 5.63 3.05
CA ALA A 423 10.33 4.56 3.85
C ALA A 423 10.96 4.44 5.24
N PHE A 424 12.29 4.52 5.37
CA PHE A 424 12.97 4.46 6.66
C PHE A 424 12.60 5.65 7.56
N LYS A 425 12.40 6.84 6.98
CA LYS A 425 11.89 7.99 7.71
C LYS A 425 10.47 7.77 8.22
N GLU A 426 9.60 7.18 7.40
CA GLU A 426 8.24 6.83 7.83
C GLU A 426 8.25 5.76 8.95
N ALA A 427 9.12 4.77 8.83
CA ALA A 427 9.27 3.68 9.79
C ALA A 427 9.79 4.16 11.16
N ASP A 428 10.63 5.20 11.19
CA ASP A 428 11.16 5.84 12.40
C ASP A 428 10.16 6.81 13.08
N THR A 429 8.85 6.55 12.98
CA THR A 429 7.82 7.41 13.58
C THR A 429 6.98 6.69 14.63
N PRO A 430 6.46 7.41 15.65
CA PRO A 430 5.50 6.84 16.60
C PRO A 430 4.24 6.27 15.93
N ALA A 431 3.81 6.85 14.81
CA ALA A 431 2.68 6.37 14.04
C ALA A 431 2.95 4.99 13.42
N PHE A 432 4.17 4.76 12.91
CA PHE A 432 4.55 3.46 12.39
C PHE A 432 4.64 2.39 13.49
N LYS A 433 5.15 2.75 14.68
CA LYS A 433 5.10 1.84 15.84
C LYS A 433 3.68 1.42 16.20
N LYS A 434 2.72 2.38 16.23
CA LYS A 434 1.29 2.08 16.45
C LYS A 434 0.73 1.17 15.34
N TYR A 435 1.10 1.41 14.08
CA TYR A 435 0.75 0.53 12.96
C TYR A 435 1.27 -0.90 13.14
N SER A 436 2.53 -1.09 13.54
CA SER A 436 3.10 -2.43 13.78
C SER A 436 2.42 -3.15 14.95
N GLN A 437 2.12 -2.43 16.04
CA GLN A 437 1.34 -2.98 17.15
C GLN A 437 -0.07 -3.42 16.70
N GLN A 438 -0.76 -2.58 15.93
CA GLN A 438 -2.07 -2.92 15.38
C GLN A 438 -2.00 -4.11 14.43
N THR A 439 -0.95 -4.22 13.63
CA THR A 439 -0.73 -5.35 12.71
C THR A 439 -0.69 -6.69 13.47
N VAL A 440 0.05 -6.75 14.59
CA VAL A 440 0.12 -7.94 15.45
C VAL A 440 -1.20 -8.21 16.16
N LYS A 441 -1.89 -7.17 16.67
CA LYS A 441 -3.22 -7.33 17.30
C LYS A 441 -4.24 -7.90 16.32
N ASN A 442 -4.29 -7.35 15.11
CA ASN A 442 -5.13 -7.80 14.02
C ASN A 442 -4.85 -9.27 13.68
N ALA A 443 -3.58 -9.67 13.60
CA ALA A 443 -3.21 -11.06 13.30
C ALA A 443 -3.68 -12.02 14.40
N LYS A 444 -3.58 -11.61 15.67
CA LYS A 444 -4.08 -12.39 16.81
C LYS A 444 -5.60 -12.50 16.82
N ALA A 445 -6.34 -11.40 16.61
CA ALA A 445 -7.80 -11.42 16.52
C ALA A 445 -8.28 -12.32 15.38
N PHE A 446 -7.70 -12.15 14.18
CA PHE A 446 -7.96 -12.98 13.01
C PHE A 446 -7.72 -14.48 13.29
N CYS A 447 -6.56 -14.80 13.87
CA CYS A 447 -6.17 -16.17 14.22
C CYS A 447 -7.15 -16.79 15.23
N ASN A 448 -7.45 -16.07 16.31
CA ASN A 448 -8.34 -16.56 17.37
C ASN A 448 -9.75 -16.83 16.84
N TYR A 449 -10.26 -15.95 15.97
CA TYR A 449 -11.56 -16.12 15.36
C TYR A 449 -11.62 -17.38 14.46
N LEU A 450 -10.59 -17.61 13.64
CA LEU A 450 -10.52 -18.83 12.82
C LEU A 450 -10.46 -20.10 13.67
N VAL A 451 -9.71 -20.10 14.78
CA VAL A 451 -9.68 -21.22 15.73
C VAL A 451 -11.09 -21.49 16.29
N GLN A 452 -11.83 -20.44 16.67
CA GLN A 452 -13.23 -20.58 17.13
C GLN A 452 -14.16 -21.17 16.04
N LYS A 453 -13.84 -20.96 14.76
CA LYS A 453 -14.56 -21.52 13.60
C LYS A 453 -14.05 -22.92 13.19
N GLY A 454 -13.22 -23.54 14.03
CA GLY A 454 -12.72 -24.90 13.83
C GLY A 454 -11.69 -25.02 12.72
N PHE A 455 -10.91 -23.97 12.45
CA PHE A 455 -9.73 -24.04 11.59
C PHE A 455 -8.50 -24.44 12.39
N ASP A 456 -7.64 -25.26 11.76
CA ASP A 456 -6.35 -25.62 12.31
C ASP A 456 -5.31 -24.58 11.91
N ILE A 457 -4.65 -23.98 12.91
CA ILE A 457 -3.57 -23.02 12.69
C ILE A 457 -2.25 -23.70 13.01
N VAL A 458 -1.29 -23.64 12.08
CA VAL A 458 0.07 -24.16 12.31
C VAL A 458 0.69 -23.38 13.48
N SER A 459 1.30 -24.09 14.43
CA SER A 459 1.77 -23.56 15.72
C SER A 459 0.70 -23.10 16.71
N GLY A 460 -0.59 -23.31 16.41
CA GLY A 460 -1.71 -22.97 17.29
C GLY A 460 -1.99 -21.47 17.43
N GLY A 461 -1.18 -20.60 16.83
CA GLY A 461 -1.29 -19.16 16.99
C GLY A 461 -0.38 -18.33 16.08
N THR A 462 -0.21 -17.06 16.43
CA THR A 462 0.73 -16.15 15.77
C THR A 462 1.31 -15.12 16.74
N ASP A 463 2.61 -14.85 16.57
CA ASP A 463 3.37 -13.82 17.25
C ASP A 463 3.80 -12.68 16.31
N CYS A 464 3.39 -12.72 15.05
CA CYS A 464 3.78 -11.76 14.03
C CYS A 464 2.57 -11.30 13.20
N HIS A 465 2.79 -10.93 11.93
CA HIS A 465 1.75 -10.39 11.04
C HIS A 465 1.07 -11.44 10.17
N MET A 466 1.45 -12.72 10.26
CA MET A 466 0.97 -13.78 9.38
C MET A 466 0.37 -14.95 10.14
N VAL A 467 -0.52 -15.68 9.48
CA VAL A 467 -1.17 -16.89 9.97
C VAL A 467 -1.09 -17.96 8.86
N LEU A 468 -0.71 -19.18 9.24
CA LEU A 468 -0.67 -20.33 8.33
C LEU A 468 -1.78 -21.30 8.71
N ILE A 469 -2.74 -21.46 7.81
CA ILE A 469 -3.99 -22.20 8.04
C ILE A 469 -3.86 -23.56 7.35
N ASN A 470 -4.03 -24.65 8.11
CA ASN A 470 -4.13 -26.00 7.59
C ASN A 470 -5.61 -26.30 7.25
N LEU A 471 -5.87 -26.66 6.00
CA LEU A 471 -7.21 -26.92 5.47
C LEU A 471 -7.54 -28.41 5.37
N GLU A 472 -6.63 -29.31 5.79
CA GLU A 472 -6.86 -30.76 5.73
C GLU A 472 -8.13 -31.18 6.48
N ARG A 473 -8.39 -30.65 7.69
CA ARG A 473 -9.63 -30.93 8.44
C ARG A 473 -10.88 -30.36 7.79
N LYS A 474 -10.73 -29.40 6.87
CA LYS A 474 -11.83 -28.86 6.08
C LYS A 474 -12.03 -29.66 4.78
N ASN A 475 -11.19 -30.65 4.47
CA ASN A 475 -11.20 -31.38 3.21
C ASN A 475 -11.09 -30.46 1.97
N VAL A 476 -10.31 -29.38 2.09
CA VAL A 476 -10.08 -28.40 1.02
C VAL A 476 -8.58 -28.28 0.77
N THR A 477 -8.17 -28.22 -0.50
CA THR A 477 -6.78 -27.96 -0.86
C THR A 477 -6.50 -26.46 -0.88
N GLY A 478 -5.24 -26.07 -0.68
CA GLY A 478 -4.83 -24.67 -0.74
C GLY A 478 -5.16 -24.01 -2.09
N LYS A 479 -5.00 -24.74 -3.20
CA LYS A 479 -5.35 -24.28 -4.55
C LYS A 479 -6.83 -23.93 -4.68
N VAL A 480 -7.72 -24.83 -4.29
CA VAL A 480 -9.18 -24.59 -4.39
C VAL A 480 -9.61 -23.45 -3.49
N ALA A 481 -9.05 -23.37 -2.28
CA ALA A 481 -9.30 -22.27 -1.36
C ALA A 481 -8.85 -20.91 -1.93
N GLU A 482 -7.61 -20.82 -2.43
CA GLU A 482 -7.04 -19.61 -3.04
C GLU A 482 -7.92 -19.11 -4.20
N GLU A 483 -8.28 -19.99 -5.13
CA GLU A 483 -9.10 -19.63 -6.30
C GLU A 483 -10.51 -19.15 -5.92
N SER A 484 -11.15 -19.79 -4.93
CA SER A 484 -12.49 -19.41 -4.47
C SER A 484 -12.49 -18.10 -3.68
N LEU A 485 -11.51 -17.91 -2.80
CA LEU A 485 -11.35 -16.66 -2.05
C LEU A 485 -11.07 -15.48 -2.98
N ASP A 486 -10.28 -15.66 -4.04
CA ASP A 486 -9.97 -14.59 -4.99
C ASP A 486 -11.22 -14.15 -5.77
N ARG A 487 -12.08 -15.10 -6.20
CA ARG A 487 -13.40 -14.79 -6.81
C ARG A 487 -14.33 -14.03 -5.85
N ALA A 488 -14.19 -14.25 -4.55
CA ALA A 488 -14.93 -13.54 -3.51
C ALA A 488 -14.27 -12.21 -3.08
N GLY A 489 -13.19 -11.76 -3.75
CA GLY A 489 -12.50 -10.51 -3.46
C GLY A 489 -11.56 -10.57 -2.26
N ILE A 490 -11.11 -11.76 -1.85
CA ILE A 490 -10.13 -11.97 -0.78
C ILE A 490 -8.88 -12.60 -1.40
N THR A 491 -7.86 -11.79 -1.66
CA THR A 491 -6.61 -12.24 -2.26
C THR A 491 -5.68 -12.78 -1.19
N CYS A 492 -5.27 -14.05 -1.31
CA CYS A 492 -4.29 -14.71 -0.44
C CYS A 492 -3.41 -15.64 -1.26
N ASN A 493 -2.53 -16.44 -0.63
CA ASN A 493 -1.76 -17.43 -1.34
C ASN A 493 -1.95 -18.84 -0.77
N LYS A 494 -2.08 -19.84 -1.66
CA LYS A 494 -1.92 -21.25 -1.27
C LYS A 494 -0.52 -21.46 -0.73
N ASN A 495 -0.38 -22.34 0.26
CA ASN A 495 0.89 -22.53 0.95
C ASN A 495 0.98 -23.96 1.48
N SER A 496 2.14 -24.59 1.32
CA SER A 496 2.41 -25.84 2.00
C SER A 496 2.37 -25.65 3.51
N VAL A 497 1.90 -26.66 4.22
CA VAL A 497 2.02 -26.75 5.68
C VAL A 497 3.15 -27.71 6.05
N PRO A 498 3.71 -27.65 7.27
CA PRO A 498 4.69 -28.66 7.69
C PRO A 498 4.14 -30.08 7.49
N PHE A 499 4.97 -30.97 6.94
CA PHE A 499 4.62 -32.37 6.64
C PHE A 499 3.49 -32.54 5.61
N ASP A 500 3.32 -31.56 4.71
CA ASP A 500 2.33 -31.60 3.63
C ASP A 500 2.46 -32.87 2.78
N LYS A 501 1.33 -33.54 2.53
CA LYS A 501 1.25 -34.67 1.60
C LYS A 501 0.93 -34.23 0.18
N GLN A 502 0.45 -33.00 -0.01
CA GLN A 502 0.13 -32.43 -1.31
C GLN A 502 1.39 -31.90 -2.01
N SER A 503 1.32 -31.82 -3.33
CA SER A 503 2.39 -31.21 -4.12
C SER A 503 2.46 -29.69 -3.89
N PRO A 504 3.62 -29.05 -4.13
CA PRO A 504 3.76 -27.58 -4.07
C PRO A 504 2.81 -26.79 -5.00
N PHE A 505 2.20 -27.44 -6.00
CA PHE A 505 1.23 -26.81 -6.90
C PHE A 505 -0.22 -26.85 -6.38
N VAL A 506 -0.50 -27.72 -5.40
CA VAL A 506 -1.85 -27.94 -4.82
C VAL A 506 -1.90 -27.46 -3.38
N THR A 507 -0.98 -27.95 -2.54
CA THR A 507 -0.81 -27.63 -1.10
C THR A 507 -2.01 -27.95 -0.21
N SER A 508 -1.78 -28.12 1.09
CA SER A 508 -2.81 -28.39 2.10
C SER A 508 -3.26 -27.15 2.89
N GLY A 509 -2.74 -25.96 2.58
CA GLY A 509 -3.05 -24.76 3.37
C GLY A 509 -3.06 -23.47 2.59
N ILE A 510 -3.39 -22.39 3.31
CA ILE A 510 -3.29 -21.02 2.83
C ILE A 510 -2.50 -20.19 3.84
N ARG A 511 -1.75 -19.21 3.34
CA ARG A 511 -1.04 -18.24 4.17
C ARG A 511 -1.68 -16.88 3.99
N VAL A 512 -1.97 -16.25 5.11
CA VAL A 512 -2.58 -14.92 5.17
C VAL A 512 -1.77 -13.99 6.06
N GLY A 513 -1.87 -12.69 5.84
CA GLY A 513 -1.21 -11.69 6.67
C GLY A 513 -2.00 -10.39 6.76
N THR A 514 -1.74 -9.65 7.82
CA THR A 514 -2.58 -8.50 8.23
C THR A 514 -1.97 -7.14 7.87
N ALA A 515 -0.74 -7.11 7.35
CA ALA A 515 0.02 -5.87 7.13
C ALA A 515 -0.66 -4.91 6.15
N ALA A 516 -1.14 -5.40 5.00
CA ALA A 516 -1.80 -4.60 3.97
C ALA A 516 -3.15 -4.03 4.47
N GLY A 517 -4.01 -4.88 5.02
CA GLY A 517 -5.29 -4.45 5.62
C GLY A 517 -5.10 -3.44 6.75
N THR A 518 -4.09 -3.63 7.61
CA THR A 518 -3.78 -2.68 8.70
C THR A 518 -3.33 -1.33 8.14
N THR A 519 -2.57 -1.30 7.04
CA THR A 519 -2.18 -0.04 6.38
C THR A 519 -3.40 0.72 5.88
N ARG A 520 -4.42 -0.01 5.40
CA ARG A 520 -5.70 0.54 4.96
C ARG A 520 -6.58 1.07 6.10
N GLY A 521 -6.22 0.78 7.35
CA GLY A 521 -6.94 1.22 8.54
C GLY A 521 -7.82 0.17 9.19
N PHE A 522 -7.75 -1.09 8.75
CA PHE A 522 -8.45 -2.19 9.41
C PHE A 522 -7.97 -2.41 10.84
N LYS A 523 -8.93 -2.77 11.68
CA LYS A 523 -8.74 -3.18 13.07
C LYS A 523 -9.30 -4.59 13.29
N GLU A 524 -9.29 -5.02 14.55
CA GLU A 524 -9.70 -6.35 15.00
C GLU A 524 -11.07 -6.73 14.41
N ASP A 525 -12.10 -5.90 14.56
CA ASP A 525 -13.46 -6.15 14.06
C ASP A 525 -13.50 -6.45 12.54
N GLN A 526 -12.71 -5.73 11.74
CA GLN A 526 -12.65 -5.96 10.30
C GLN A 526 -11.97 -7.29 9.98
N PHE A 527 -10.92 -7.65 10.72
CA PHE A 527 -10.24 -8.94 10.53
C PHE A 527 -11.09 -10.12 11.01
N GLU A 528 -11.85 -9.98 12.09
CA GLU A 528 -12.82 -11.00 12.52
C GLU A 528 -13.92 -11.19 11.46
N PHE A 529 -14.43 -10.10 10.89
CA PHE A 529 -15.36 -10.15 9.78
C PHE A 529 -14.78 -10.87 8.55
N ILE A 530 -13.53 -10.55 8.17
CA ILE A 530 -12.85 -11.23 7.05
C ILE A 530 -12.66 -12.72 7.35
N ALA A 531 -12.32 -13.09 8.59
CA ALA A 531 -12.21 -14.48 9.03
C ALA A 531 -13.55 -15.21 8.94
N GLU A 532 -14.67 -14.55 9.24
CA GLU A 532 -16.01 -15.08 9.02
C GLU A 532 -16.31 -15.32 7.54
N CYS A 533 -15.98 -14.37 6.66
CA CYS A 533 -16.12 -14.53 5.22
C CYS A 533 -15.32 -15.72 4.69
N ILE A 534 -14.06 -15.88 5.14
CA ILE A 534 -13.23 -17.04 4.81
C ILE A 534 -13.89 -18.33 5.30
N SER A 535 -14.38 -18.35 6.55
CA SER A 535 -15.09 -19.51 7.10
C SER A 535 -16.29 -19.91 6.26
N LYS A 536 -17.15 -18.96 5.86
CA LYS A 536 -18.32 -19.22 4.99
C LYS A 536 -17.90 -19.89 3.68
N ILE A 537 -16.89 -19.34 3.00
CA ILE A 537 -16.41 -19.86 1.71
C ILE A 537 -15.81 -21.25 1.88
N ILE A 538 -14.85 -21.41 2.79
CA ILE A 538 -14.15 -22.70 2.93
C ILE A 538 -15.09 -23.82 3.34
N ASN A 539 -16.10 -23.55 4.19
CA ASN A 539 -17.02 -24.59 4.64
C ASN A 539 -18.01 -25.07 3.56
N VAL A 540 -18.26 -24.29 2.50
CA VAL A 540 -19.13 -24.73 1.39
C VAL A 540 -18.37 -25.52 0.32
N LEU A 541 -17.05 -25.33 0.19
CA LEU A 541 -16.25 -25.99 -0.86
C LEU A 541 -16.35 -27.52 -0.89
N PRO A 542 -16.38 -28.26 0.24
CA PRO A 542 -16.49 -29.71 0.23
C PRO A 542 -17.80 -30.26 -0.35
N SER A 543 -18.86 -29.44 -0.47
CA SER A 543 -20.14 -29.91 -1.03
C SER A 543 -20.05 -30.20 -2.53
N ASN A 544 -19.10 -29.57 -3.23
CA ASN A 544 -19.01 -29.54 -4.70
C ASN A 544 -20.30 -29.06 -5.40
N ASP A 545 -21.18 -28.34 -4.68
CA ASP A 545 -22.36 -27.69 -5.26
C ASP A 545 -21.97 -26.32 -5.83
N GLU A 546 -21.74 -26.28 -7.14
CA GLU A 546 -21.31 -25.06 -7.85
C GLU A 546 -22.30 -23.89 -7.68
N GLN A 547 -23.61 -24.15 -7.60
CA GLN A 547 -24.60 -23.09 -7.42
C GLN A 547 -24.48 -22.47 -6.03
N LEU A 548 -24.33 -23.31 -5.01
CA LEU A 548 -24.13 -22.86 -3.63
C LEU A 548 -22.81 -22.10 -3.47
N ILE A 549 -21.72 -22.61 -4.06
CA ILE A 549 -20.40 -21.98 -4.03
C ILE A 549 -20.46 -20.61 -4.70
N ASN A 550 -20.93 -20.52 -5.95
CA ASN A 550 -21.01 -19.26 -6.69
C ASN A 550 -21.90 -18.22 -5.99
N LYS A 551 -23.02 -18.65 -5.40
CA LYS A 551 -23.89 -17.77 -4.61
C LYS A 551 -23.19 -17.23 -3.36
N THR A 552 -22.43 -18.09 -2.67
CA THR A 552 -21.67 -17.71 -1.48
C THR A 552 -20.55 -16.74 -1.83
N GLU A 553 -19.76 -17.04 -2.87
CA GLU A 553 -18.69 -16.17 -3.38
C GLU A 553 -19.24 -14.79 -3.78
N ALA A 554 -20.34 -14.74 -4.54
CA ALA A 554 -20.96 -13.48 -4.95
C ALA A 554 -21.48 -12.65 -3.76
N THR A 555 -22.04 -13.31 -2.75
CA THR A 555 -22.51 -12.64 -1.51
C THR A 555 -21.33 -12.04 -0.75
N VAL A 556 -20.27 -12.83 -0.55
CA VAL A 556 -19.05 -12.35 0.13
C VAL A 556 -18.37 -11.24 -0.67
N LEU A 557 -18.35 -11.30 -2.00
CA LEU A 557 -17.77 -10.24 -2.82
C LEU A 557 -18.47 -8.89 -2.59
N LEU A 558 -19.80 -8.87 -2.48
CA LEU A 558 -20.55 -7.64 -2.18
C LEU A 558 -20.26 -7.12 -0.76
N GLU A 559 -20.19 -8.03 0.22
CA GLU A 559 -19.79 -7.76 1.60
C GLU A 559 -18.38 -7.12 1.66
N ILE A 560 -17.42 -7.70 0.95
CA ILE A 560 -16.04 -7.22 0.86
C ILE A 560 -15.97 -5.86 0.18
N ARG A 561 -16.62 -5.66 -0.96
CA ARG A 561 -16.64 -4.36 -1.65
C ARG A 561 -17.18 -3.24 -0.75
N LYS A 562 -18.26 -3.52 0.00
CA LYS A 562 -18.83 -2.58 0.97
C LYS A 562 -17.84 -2.24 2.09
N LEU A 563 -17.11 -3.24 2.59
CA LEU A 563 -16.02 -3.01 3.54
C LEU A 563 -14.93 -2.12 2.93
N CYS A 564 -14.51 -2.38 1.70
CA CYS A 564 -13.47 -1.62 1.00
C CYS A 564 -13.80 -0.14 0.74
N GLN A 565 -15.07 0.16 0.44
CA GLN A 565 -15.51 1.54 0.25
C GLN A 565 -15.30 2.42 1.50
N ASN A 566 -15.41 1.85 2.70
CA ASN A 566 -15.22 2.57 3.96
C ASN A 566 -13.73 2.78 4.33
N PHE A 567 -12.82 2.06 3.67
CA PHE A 567 -11.39 2.06 3.97
C PHE A 567 -10.59 2.21 2.69
N PRO A 568 -10.54 3.40 2.07
CA PRO A 568 -9.75 3.57 0.86
C PRO A 568 -8.24 3.53 1.13
N ILE A 569 -7.48 2.92 0.21
CA ILE A 569 -6.01 2.80 0.34
C ILE A 569 -5.36 4.18 0.30
N TYR A 570 -5.84 5.03 -0.60
CA TYR A 570 -5.32 6.36 -0.83
C TYR A 570 -6.44 7.39 -0.68
N LYS A 571 -6.33 8.26 0.34
CA LYS A 571 -7.18 9.45 0.47
C LYS A 571 -6.80 10.54 -0.54
#